data_AF-A0A1G6GD86-F1
#
_entry.id   AF-A0A1G6GD86-F1
#
_cell.length_a   1.000
_cell.length_b   1.000
_cell.length_c   1.000
_cell.angle_alpha   90.00
_cell.angle_beta   90.00
_cell.angle_gamma   90.00
#
_symmetry.space_group_name_H-M   'P 1'
#
loop_
_entity.id
_entity.type
_entity.pdbx_description
1 polymer ?
#
loop_
_entity_poly.entity_id
_entity_poly.type
_entity_poly.pdbx_seq_one_letter_code
_entity_poly.pdbx_strand_id
1 'polypeptide(L)'
;MANRLAGAISPYLQQHADNPVDWYPWGPEAFAAAQERNVPILLSVGYASCHWCHVMAHESFEDSATAKLINDDFVAIKVDREERPDVDAVYMNATQALSGQGGWPMTVFCTPEGEPFQAGTYYPPEPRQGMPGFRQLLEAVTRAWAQQREGIEESAHEVVAHVEGATVLTPAMVPATLGTEDVEAAWERLLPEYDPVNGGFGRAPKFPTSMVLEALLRIQESTAFVSHLRGQAGDMAFDSLEAMARGGLCDQVGGGFHRYSVDAQWVVPHFEKMLYDNALLLPAYAHAATLVGDSRRALFTRVADDLVEWLGREMTTPQGAFAAALDADSADPLGQRVEGEYYIWNPAQIQQVIGDQDYRQVLRMFHVTDPGTFEGYASTLQLPVDPDGLGPDGPELYRRARELMREVRAHRPAPARDDKVVASWNGWMVSGLVRASHWLGRPQWLDAAVRAAEAVWAIHLVDGRLRRVSRDGAVSDAPATLDDHGALAEAYALLAEATGDVTWVERARALVALVEEHFGAGDGGWWDTADDAPGLWTRPRALDDNATPSGVGSMVAALRLLTRVTGEESYDARADRAVRTQAHLLRTAPRFAGTALADTVDRLVRPVD
;
A
#
# COMPACT_ATOMS: atom_id res chain seq x y z
N MET A 1 34.52 0.33 -8.19
CA MET A 1 33.18 -0.17 -8.50
C MET A 1 32.44 0.93 -9.25
N ALA A 2 31.72 0.61 -10.31
CA ALA A 2 30.93 1.61 -11.03
C ALA A 2 29.66 1.84 -10.22
N ASN A 3 29.43 3.06 -9.72
CA ASN A 3 28.21 3.38 -8.99
C ASN A 3 27.05 3.49 -9.97
N ARG A 4 26.38 2.35 -10.25
CA ARG A 4 25.28 2.25 -11.22
C ARG A 4 23.96 2.81 -10.67
N LEU A 5 23.81 2.88 -9.35
CA LEU A 5 22.57 3.34 -8.72
C LEU A 5 22.50 4.85 -8.49
N ALA A 6 23.64 5.57 -8.50
CA ALA A 6 23.67 7.01 -8.28
C ALA A 6 22.81 7.82 -9.28
N GLY A 7 22.59 7.29 -10.49
CA GLY A 7 21.75 7.92 -11.51
C GLY A 7 20.27 7.50 -11.46
N ALA A 8 19.87 6.59 -10.57
CA ALA A 8 18.50 6.10 -10.47
C ALA A 8 17.57 7.21 -9.95
N ILE A 9 16.31 7.22 -10.41
CA ILE A 9 15.30 8.16 -9.91
C ILE A 9 14.77 7.76 -8.53
N SER A 10 14.67 6.45 -8.28
CA SER A 10 14.25 5.85 -7.02
C SER A 10 15.15 6.29 -5.85
N PRO A 11 14.58 6.91 -4.80
CA PRO A 11 15.30 7.14 -3.55
C PRO A 11 15.81 5.85 -2.92
N TYR A 12 15.06 4.75 -3.03
CA TYR A 12 15.50 3.44 -2.50
C TYR A 12 16.79 2.96 -3.17
N LEU A 13 16.89 3.03 -4.50
CA LEU A 13 18.12 2.65 -5.20
C LEU A 13 19.27 3.59 -4.85
N GLN A 14 19.01 4.89 -4.75
CA GLN A 14 20.02 5.88 -4.34
C GLN A 14 20.57 5.61 -2.93
N GLN A 15 19.74 5.15 -1.98
CA GLN A 15 20.18 4.77 -0.62
C GLN A 15 21.26 3.65 -0.62
N HIS A 16 21.33 2.85 -1.69
CA HIS A 16 22.29 1.75 -1.83
C HIS A 16 23.48 2.06 -2.74
N ALA A 17 23.56 3.29 -3.27
CA ALA A 17 24.58 3.69 -4.23
C ALA A 17 26.01 3.63 -3.68
N ASP A 18 26.18 3.87 -2.38
CA ASP A 18 27.48 3.89 -1.71
C ASP A 18 27.81 2.56 -0.98
N ASN A 19 26.94 1.55 -1.10
CA ASN A 19 27.20 0.24 -0.50
C ASN A 19 28.41 -0.44 -1.19
N PRO A 20 29.21 -1.24 -0.46
CA PRO A 20 30.32 -1.99 -1.03
C PRO A 20 29.91 -3.11 -2.00
N VAL A 21 28.62 -3.47 -2.07
CA VAL A 21 28.08 -4.41 -3.06
C VAL A 21 27.95 -3.71 -4.41
N ASP A 22 28.40 -4.36 -5.49
CA ASP A 22 28.30 -3.86 -6.88
C ASP A 22 26.89 -4.08 -7.43
N TRP A 23 25.94 -3.27 -6.95
CA TRP A 23 24.54 -3.38 -7.32
C TRP A 23 24.29 -2.97 -8.78
N TYR A 24 23.49 -3.78 -9.46
CA TYR A 24 22.82 -3.43 -10.71
C TYR A 24 21.39 -2.96 -10.42
N PRO A 25 20.87 -1.94 -11.13
CA PRO A 25 19.43 -1.78 -11.23
C PRO A 25 18.85 -2.96 -12.02
N TRP A 26 17.54 -3.20 -11.87
CA TRP A 26 16.86 -4.19 -12.71
C TRP A 26 16.96 -3.81 -14.19
N GLY A 27 17.54 -4.69 -15.00
CA GLY A 27 17.64 -4.47 -16.43
C GLY A 27 18.52 -5.50 -17.14
N PRO A 28 18.50 -5.51 -18.49
CA PRO A 28 19.18 -6.52 -19.30
C PRO A 28 20.69 -6.60 -19.08
N GLU A 29 21.33 -5.51 -18.66
CA GLU A 29 22.78 -5.50 -18.34
C GLU A 29 23.11 -6.48 -17.20
N ALA A 30 22.26 -6.56 -16.17
CA ALA A 30 22.48 -7.44 -15.03
C ALA A 30 22.37 -8.92 -15.42
N PHE A 31 21.34 -9.27 -16.20
CA PHE A 31 21.14 -10.62 -16.71
C PHE A 31 22.27 -11.04 -17.65
N ALA A 32 22.69 -10.15 -18.57
CA ALA A 32 23.82 -10.41 -19.45
C ALA A 32 25.11 -10.63 -18.66
N ALA A 33 25.37 -9.84 -17.62
CA ALA A 33 26.53 -10.02 -16.74
C ALA A 33 26.48 -11.36 -15.98
N ALA A 34 25.30 -11.78 -15.52
CA ALA A 34 25.12 -13.06 -14.82
C ALA A 34 25.38 -14.25 -15.76
N GLN A 35 24.89 -14.17 -16.99
CA GLN A 35 25.12 -15.17 -18.03
C GLN A 35 26.59 -15.23 -18.47
N GLU A 36 27.24 -14.09 -18.69
CA GLU A 36 28.66 -14.02 -19.09
C GLU A 36 29.57 -14.60 -18.00
N ARG A 37 29.31 -14.24 -16.73
CA ARG A 37 30.06 -14.77 -15.58
C ARG A 37 29.66 -16.19 -15.20
N ASN A 38 28.50 -16.64 -15.68
CA ASN A 38 27.90 -17.94 -15.35
C ASN A 38 27.73 -18.14 -13.83
N VAL A 39 27.21 -17.11 -13.15
CA VAL A 39 26.95 -17.08 -11.71
C VAL A 39 25.48 -16.78 -11.41
N PRO A 40 24.93 -17.20 -10.26
CA PRO A 40 23.56 -16.87 -9.88
C PRO A 40 23.36 -15.36 -9.70
N ILE A 41 22.09 -14.96 -9.77
CA ILE A 41 21.65 -13.62 -9.41
C ILE A 41 21.27 -13.60 -7.94
N LEU A 42 21.71 -12.58 -7.20
CA LEU A 42 21.17 -12.19 -5.90
C LEU A 42 20.23 -10.99 -6.10
N LEU A 43 18.94 -11.24 -6.07
CA LEU A 43 17.90 -10.23 -6.19
C LEU A 43 17.47 -9.74 -4.80
N SER A 44 17.54 -8.43 -4.58
CA SER A 44 17.02 -7.78 -3.37
C SER A 44 15.93 -6.77 -3.73
N VAL A 45 14.72 -7.00 -3.25
CA VAL A 45 13.55 -6.14 -3.50
C VAL A 45 13.11 -5.47 -2.20
N GLY A 46 12.85 -4.16 -2.27
CA GLY A 46 12.39 -3.35 -1.14
C GLY A 46 11.90 -1.97 -1.58
N TYR A 47 11.77 -1.03 -0.65
CA TYR A 47 11.32 0.34 -0.90
C TYR A 47 11.86 1.29 0.19
N ALA A 48 11.82 2.59 -0.08
CA ALA A 48 12.62 3.59 0.63
C ALA A 48 12.24 3.78 2.11
N SER A 49 10.96 3.60 2.46
CA SER A 49 10.41 3.79 3.80
C SER A 49 10.39 2.52 4.67
N CYS A 50 10.96 1.42 4.17
CA CYS A 50 10.91 0.12 4.85
C CYS A 50 12.01 -0.05 5.89
N HIS A 51 11.65 -0.05 7.18
CA HIS A 51 12.60 -0.26 8.29
C HIS A 51 13.47 -1.52 8.12
N TRP A 52 12.85 -2.69 7.87
CA TRP A 52 13.59 -3.94 7.73
C TRP A 52 14.53 -3.96 6.52
N CYS A 53 14.26 -3.15 5.49
CA CYS A 53 15.20 -2.97 4.37
C CYS A 53 16.46 -2.23 4.83
N HIS A 54 16.33 -1.20 5.67
CA HIS A 54 17.47 -0.49 6.25
C HIS A 54 18.26 -1.39 7.20
N VAL A 55 17.58 -2.16 8.04
CA VAL A 55 18.23 -3.15 8.93
C VAL A 55 19.08 -4.14 8.13
N MET A 56 18.51 -4.73 7.07
CA MET A 56 19.26 -5.64 6.20
C MET A 56 20.45 -4.95 5.51
N ALA A 57 20.28 -3.69 5.11
CA ALA A 57 21.36 -2.92 4.51
C ALA A 57 22.54 -2.72 5.47
N HIS A 58 22.26 -2.18 6.67
CA HIS A 58 23.26 -1.90 7.68
C HIS A 58 23.94 -3.16 8.22
N GLU A 59 23.17 -4.21 8.49
CA GLU A 59 23.73 -5.42 9.08
C GLU A 59 24.46 -6.32 8.08
N SER A 60 24.11 -6.25 6.79
CA SER A 60 24.64 -7.18 5.77
C SER A 60 25.29 -6.50 4.57
N PHE A 61 24.59 -5.60 3.87
CA PHE A 61 25.07 -5.06 2.59
C PHE A 61 26.18 -4.00 2.72
N GLU A 62 26.29 -3.36 3.88
CA GLU A 62 27.36 -2.41 4.21
C GLU A 62 28.64 -3.09 4.72
N ASP A 63 28.56 -4.36 5.13
CA ASP A 63 29.71 -5.11 5.58
C ASP A 63 30.60 -5.52 4.38
N SER A 64 31.87 -5.08 4.41
CA SER A 64 32.81 -5.29 3.30
C SER A 64 33.14 -6.77 3.03
N ALA A 65 33.08 -7.64 4.04
CA ALA A 65 33.37 -9.06 3.84
C ALA A 65 32.19 -9.79 3.19
N THR A 66 30.96 -9.48 3.60
CA THR A 66 29.73 -9.94 2.96
C THR A 66 29.65 -9.43 1.52
N ALA A 67 29.92 -8.13 1.31
CA ALA A 67 29.91 -7.55 -0.02
C ALA A 67 30.95 -8.17 -0.96
N LYS A 68 32.13 -8.52 -0.45
CA LYS A 68 33.13 -9.25 -1.23
C LYS A 68 32.60 -10.61 -1.71
N LEU A 69 31.96 -11.39 -0.84
CA LEU A 69 31.36 -12.68 -1.22
C LEU A 69 30.29 -12.49 -2.30
N ILE A 70 29.41 -11.49 -2.12
CA ILE A 70 28.37 -11.18 -3.12
C ILE A 70 29.00 -10.83 -4.47
N ASN A 71 29.97 -9.90 -4.47
CA ASN A 71 30.57 -9.41 -5.71
C ASN A 71 31.36 -10.49 -6.46
N ASP A 72 32.03 -11.40 -5.74
CA ASP A 72 32.82 -12.47 -6.35
C ASP A 72 31.92 -13.57 -6.95
N ASP A 73 30.85 -13.96 -6.25
CA ASP A 73 30.08 -15.18 -6.56
C ASP A 73 28.68 -14.93 -7.13
N PHE A 74 28.21 -13.68 -7.20
CA PHE A 74 26.87 -13.34 -7.67
C PHE A 74 26.87 -12.09 -8.57
N VAL A 75 25.78 -11.94 -9.34
CA VAL A 75 25.35 -10.61 -9.83
C VAL A 75 24.24 -10.11 -8.94
N ALA A 76 24.48 -9.01 -8.23
CA ALA A 76 23.54 -8.43 -7.28
C ALA A 76 22.62 -7.42 -7.96
N ILE A 77 21.31 -7.62 -7.89
CA ILE A 77 20.29 -6.73 -8.46
C ILE A 77 19.47 -6.11 -7.34
N LYS A 78 19.34 -4.78 -7.37
CA LYS A 78 18.52 -4.02 -6.43
C LYS A 78 17.26 -3.52 -7.12
N VAL A 79 16.10 -3.74 -6.50
CA VAL A 79 14.80 -3.39 -7.07
C VAL A 79 13.97 -2.61 -6.07
N ASP A 80 13.46 -1.48 -6.53
CA ASP A 80 12.41 -0.73 -5.85
C ASP A 80 11.04 -1.29 -6.28
N ARG A 81 10.31 -1.89 -5.34
CA ARG A 81 8.98 -2.47 -5.62
C ARG A 81 7.94 -1.42 -6.03
N GLU A 82 8.12 -0.17 -5.64
CA GLU A 82 7.18 0.89 -5.98
C GLU A 82 7.36 1.34 -7.44
N GLU A 83 8.58 1.26 -7.97
CA GLU A 83 8.84 1.44 -9.40
C GLU A 83 8.52 0.19 -10.22
N ARG A 84 8.84 -0.99 -9.69
CA ARG A 84 8.70 -2.29 -10.37
C ARG A 84 7.82 -3.28 -9.58
N PRO A 85 6.52 -2.97 -9.41
CA PRO A 85 5.59 -3.87 -8.74
C PRO A 85 5.39 -5.18 -9.50
N ASP A 86 5.65 -5.18 -10.81
CA ASP A 86 5.64 -6.36 -11.66
C ASP A 86 6.72 -7.37 -11.25
N VAL A 87 7.95 -6.89 -11.04
CA VAL A 87 9.07 -7.69 -10.54
C VAL A 87 8.75 -8.17 -9.13
N ASP A 88 8.29 -7.27 -8.26
CA ASP A 88 7.91 -7.58 -6.88
C ASP A 88 6.87 -8.72 -6.82
N ALA A 89 5.79 -8.62 -7.60
CA ALA A 89 4.71 -9.62 -7.60
C ALA A 89 5.20 -11.02 -8.02
N VAL A 90 5.97 -11.10 -9.10
CA VAL A 90 6.47 -12.38 -9.64
C VAL A 90 7.39 -13.07 -8.64
N TYR A 91 8.32 -12.34 -8.03
CA TYR A 91 9.25 -12.91 -7.05
C TYR A 91 8.64 -13.09 -5.66
N MET A 92 7.63 -12.31 -5.28
CA MET A 92 6.86 -12.53 -4.04
C MET A 92 6.08 -13.84 -4.12
N ASN A 93 5.42 -14.11 -5.26
CA ASN A 93 4.73 -15.38 -5.49
C ASN A 93 5.69 -16.57 -5.40
N ALA A 94 6.87 -16.46 -6.03
CA ALA A 94 7.90 -17.48 -5.91
C ALA A 94 8.42 -17.63 -4.47
N THR A 95 8.60 -16.52 -3.74
CA THR A 95 9.06 -16.53 -2.34
C THR A 95 8.05 -17.23 -1.43
N GLN A 96 6.76 -16.96 -1.61
CA GLN A 96 5.70 -17.64 -0.88
C GLN A 96 5.62 -19.13 -1.22
N ALA A 97 5.80 -19.50 -2.50
CA ALA A 97 5.85 -20.90 -2.91
C ALA A 97 7.05 -21.66 -2.29
N LEU A 98 8.22 -21.01 -2.22
CA LEU A 98 9.46 -21.60 -1.69
C LEU A 98 9.54 -21.63 -0.17
N SER A 99 9.06 -20.58 0.51
CA SER A 99 9.28 -20.38 1.95
C SER A 99 8.01 -20.47 2.80
N GLY A 100 6.82 -20.50 2.18
CA GLY A 100 5.51 -20.50 2.84
C GLY A 100 5.09 -19.14 3.42
N GLN A 101 5.93 -18.11 3.31
CA GLN A 101 5.67 -16.76 3.78
C GLN A 101 6.25 -15.73 2.80
N GLY A 102 5.88 -14.47 2.97
CA GLY A 102 6.36 -13.36 2.14
C GLY A 102 6.58 -12.10 2.97
N GLY A 103 7.23 -11.10 2.38
CA GLY A 103 7.48 -9.82 3.01
C GLY A 103 8.74 -9.14 2.48
N TRP A 104 8.98 -7.93 2.97
CA TRP A 104 10.16 -7.13 2.63
C TRP A 104 11.07 -6.93 3.84
N PRO A 105 12.40 -6.84 3.66
CA PRO A 105 13.15 -6.98 2.40
C PRO A 105 13.00 -8.39 1.83
N MET A 106 12.92 -8.51 0.52
CA MET A 106 12.84 -9.81 -0.16
C MET A 106 14.22 -10.13 -0.74
N THR A 107 14.74 -11.32 -0.42
CA THR A 107 16.05 -11.81 -0.84
C THR A 107 15.87 -13.09 -1.64
N VAL A 108 16.16 -13.05 -2.93
CA VAL A 108 15.94 -14.17 -3.86
C VAL A 108 17.23 -14.51 -4.59
N PHE A 109 17.51 -15.80 -4.70
CA PHE A 109 18.57 -16.34 -5.54
C PHE A 109 17.95 -16.94 -6.80
N CYS A 110 18.43 -16.46 -7.94
CA CYS A 110 17.92 -16.86 -9.25
C CYS A 110 19.02 -17.43 -10.13
N THR A 111 18.63 -18.25 -11.11
CA THR A 111 19.50 -18.62 -12.23
C THR A 111 19.94 -17.36 -13.01
N PRO A 112 20.97 -17.43 -13.87
CA PRO A 112 21.34 -16.32 -14.76
C PRO A 112 20.20 -15.82 -15.66
N GLU A 113 19.20 -16.66 -15.91
CA GLU A 113 17.98 -16.36 -16.68
C GLU A 113 16.89 -15.68 -15.83
N GLY A 114 17.08 -15.61 -14.50
CA GLY A 114 16.16 -14.97 -13.56
C GLY A 114 15.14 -15.91 -12.91
N GLU A 115 15.23 -17.21 -13.12
CA GLU A 115 14.31 -18.18 -12.50
C GLU A 115 14.68 -18.41 -11.01
N PRO A 116 13.75 -18.22 -10.07
CA PRO A 116 14.03 -18.31 -8.64
C PRO A 116 14.17 -19.76 -8.18
N PHE A 117 15.19 -20.06 -7.37
CA PHE A 117 15.39 -21.39 -6.79
C PHE A 117 15.58 -21.40 -5.26
N GLN A 118 15.88 -20.25 -4.65
CA GLN A 118 15.93 -20.08 -3.20
C GLN A 118 15.48 -18.67 -2.84
N ALA A 119 14.63 -18.54 -1.83
CA ALA A 119 14.09 -17.24 -1.44
C ALA A 119 13.86 -17.14 0.07
N GLY A 120 13.78 -15.90 0.56
CA GLY A 120 13.36 -15.55 1.91
C GLY A 120 13.23 -14.05 2.06
N THR A 121 12.97 -13.60 3.28
CA THR A 121 12.85 -12.17 3.58
C THR A 121 14.17 -11.61 4.11
N TYR A 122 14.23 -11.36 5.41
CA TYR A 122 15.42 -10.91 6.12
C TYR A 122 16.28 -12.11 6.56
N TYR A 123 17.60 -11.99 6.41
CA TYR A 123 18.57 -12.94 6.92
C TYR A 123 19.55 -12.23 7.87
N PRO A 124 19.71 -12.70 9.12
CA PRO A 124 20.60 -12.04 10.08
C PRO A 124 22.08 -12.22 9.69
N PRO A 125 22.99 -11.33 10.10
CA PRO A 125 24.41 -11.46 9.82
C PRO A 125 25.01 -12.73 10.45
N GLU A 126 24.50 -13.10 11.64
CA GLU A 126 24.89 -14.29 12.40
C GLU A 126 23.68 -15.21 12.62
N PRO A 127 23.87 -16.53 12.77
CA PRO A 127 22.78 -17.47 12.98
C PRO A 127 21.91 -17.11 14.18
N ARG A 128 20.58 -17.05 13.98
CA ARG A 128 19.60 -16.75 15.05
C ARG A 128 18.34 -17.58 14.86
N GLN A 129 17.83 -18.13 15.96
CA GLN A 129 16.52 -18.81 16.00
C GLN A 129 16.29 -19.86 14.89
N GLY A 130 17.32 -20.65 14.56
CA GLY A 130 17.23 -21.68 13.51
C GLY A 130 17.40 -21.17 12.08
N MET A 131 17.57 -19.86 11.87
CA MET A 131 17.94 -19.27 10.58
C MET A 131 19.48 -19.25 10.43
N PRO A 132 20.01 -19.60 9.24
CA PRO A 132 21.43 -19.45 8.95
C PRO A 132 21.81 -17.96 8.93
N GLY A 133 23.08 -17.67 9.25
CA GLY A 133 23.63 -16.34 9.01
C GLY A 133 23.73 -16.06 7.50
N PHE A 134 23.62 -14.80 7.09
CA PHE A 134 23.55 -14.45 5.67
C PHE A 134 24.78 -14.91 4.88
N ARG A 135 26.00 -14.82 5.45
CA ARG A 135 27.21 -15.37 4.80
C ARG A 135 27.17 -16.89 4.64
N GLN A 136 26.62 -17.61 5.62
CA GLN A 136 26.47 -19.07 5.52
C GLN A 136 25.52 -19.45 4.38
N LEU A 137 24.46 -18.66 4.18
CA LEU A 137 23.53 -18.84 3.07
C LEU A 137 24.22 -18.57 1.71
N LEU A 138 24.94 -17.45 1.57
CA LEU A 138 25.70 -17.13 0.35
C LEU A 138 26.66 -18.25 -0.04
N GLU A 139 27.45 -18.75 0.93
CA GLU A 139 28.38 -19.85 0.69
C GLU A 139 27.66 -21.17 0.33
N ALA A 140 26.50 -21.44 0.94
CA ALA A 140 25.72 -22.63 0.63
C ALA A 140 25.17 -22.60 -0.80
N VAL A 141 24.62 -21.46 -1.22
CA VAL A 141 24.14 -21.26 -2.60
C VAL A 141 25.28 -21.38 -3.60
N THR A 142 26.43 -20.74 -3.32
CA THR A 142 27.61 -20.81 -4.20
C THR A 142 28.11 -22.24 -4.38
N ARG A 143 28.22 -23.02 -3.29
CA ARG A 143 28.60 -24.43 -3.36
C ARG A 143 27.59 -25.27 -4.14
N ALA A 144 26.29 -25.04 -3.90
CA ALA A 144 25.23 -25.76 -4.57
C ALA A 144 25.25 -25.46 -6.09
N TRP A 145 25.42 -24.20 -6.49
CA TRP A 145 25.56 -23.81 -7.90
C TRP A 145 26.74 -24.49 -8.58
N ALA A 146 27.89 -24.56 -7.92
CA ALA A 146 29.08 -25.18 -8.48
C ALA A 146 29.00 -26.71 -8.59
N GLN A 147 28.26 -27.37 -7.70
CA GLN A 147 28.28 -28.83 -7.55
C GLN A 147 27.00 -29.55 -8.00
N GLN A 148 25.86 -28.86 -8.02
CA GLN A 148 24.52 -29.43 -8.21
C GLN A 148 23.66 -28.58 -9.16
N ARG A 149 24.30 -27.95 -10.17
CA ARG A 149 23.64 -27.02 -11.08
C ARG A 149 22.38 -27.56 -11.74
N GLU A 150 22.44 -28.76 -12.30
CA GLU A 150 21.29 -29.38 -12.99
C GLU A 150 20.07 -29.50 -12.05
N GLY A 151 20.30 -29.86 -10.78
CA GLY A 151 19.23 -29.94 -9.77
C GLY A 151 18.67 -28.56 -9.36
N ILE A 152 19.51 -27.52 -9.38
CA ILE A 152 19.04 -26.14 -9.15
C ILE A 152 18.16 -25.67 -10.31
N GLU A 153 18.59 -25.91 -11.55
CA GLU A 153 17.84 -25.52 -12.75
C GLU A 153 16.48 -26.27 -12.81
N GLU A 154 16.47 -27.57 -12.50
CA GLU A 154 15.22 -28.35 -12.39
C GLU A 154 14.31 -27.78 -11.30
N SER A 155 14.84 -27.50 -10.11
CA SER A 155 14.08 -26.88 -9.02
C SER A 155 13.53 -25.49 -9.37
N ALA A 156 14.30 -24.68 -10.11
CA ALA A 156 13.85 -23.35 -10.53
C ALA A 156 12.69 -23.47 -11.52
N HIS A 157 12.79 -24.42 -12.46
CA HIS A 157 11.74 -24.68 -13.44
C HIS A 157 10.43 -25.18 -12.81
N GLU A 158 10.52 -26.03 -11.77
CA GLU A 158 9.35 -26.46 -11.01
C GLU A 158 8.64 -25.30 -10.29
N VAL A 159 9.41 -24.37 -9.71
CA VAL A 159 8.88 -23.16 -9.04
C VAL A 159 8.18 -22.26 -10.05
N VAL A 160 8.83 -22.01 -11.20
CA VAL A 160 8.25 -21.21 -12.29
C VAL A 160 6.93 -21.82 -12.76
N ALA A 161 6.91 -23.12 -13.08
CA ALA A 161 5.70 -23.82 -13.54
C ALA A 161 4.57 -23.79 -12.49
N HIS A 162 4.91 -23.88 -11.20
CA HIS A 162 3.94 -23.76 -10.12
C HIS A 162 3.31 -22.36 -10.06
N VAL A 163 4.13 -21.31 -10.13
CA VAL A 163 3.65 -19.91 -10.09
C VAL A 163 2.81 -19.59 -11.34
N GLU A 164 3.26 -20.00 -12.53
CA GLU A 164 2.50 -19.83 -13.77
C GLU A 164 1.14 -20.52 -13.70
N GLY A 165 1.10 -21.77 -13.22
CA GLY A 165 -0.13 -22.53 -13.07
C GLY A 165 -1.15 -21.88 -12.12
N ALA A 166 -0.67 -21.17 -11.10
CA ALA A 166 -1.52 -20.46 -10.13
C ALA A 166 -2.24 -19.22 -10.72
N THR A 167 -1.71 -18.65 -11.80
CA THR A 167 -2.31 -17.46 -12.47
C THR A 167 -3.44 -17.80 -13.45
N VAL A 168 -3.58 -19.08 -13.81
CA VAL A 168 -4.56 -19.55 -14.80
C VAL A 168 -5.90 -19.84 -14.12
N LEU A 169 -6.94 -19.14 -14.56
CA LEU A 169 -8.30 -19.40 -14.11
C LEU A 169 -8.94 -20.55 -14.89
N THR A 170 -9.59 -21.47 -14.18
CA THR A 170 -10.41 -22.51 -14.82
C THR A 170 -11.84 -22.01 -15.03
N PRO A 171 -12.61 -22.54 -16.01
CA PRO A 171 -14.01 -22.17 -16.22
C PRO A 171 -14.90 -22.36 -14.98
N ALA A 172 -14.55 -23.29 -14.09
CA ALA A 172 -15.28 -23.52 -12.84
C ALA A 172 -15.07 -22.40 -11.80
N MET A 173 -14.01 -21.60 -11.93
CA MET A 173 -13.68 -20.48 -11.03
C MET A 173 -14.37 -19.17 -11.45
N VAL A 174 -14.88 -19.10 -12.68
CA VAL A 174 -15.50 -17.90 -13.26
C VAL A 174 -16.98 -18.18 -13.52
N PRO A 175 -17.88 -17.82 -12.59
CA PRO A 175 -19.32 -18.04 -12.77
C PRO A 175 -19.88 -17.14 -13.89
N ALA A 176 -21.13 -17.39 -14.28
CA ALA A 176 -21.84 -16.55 -15.24
C ALA A 176 -22.21 -15.17 -14.68
N THR A 177 -22.52 -15.09 -13.38
CA THR A 177 -22.91 -13.88 -12.65
C THR A 177 -22.42 -13.94 -11.21
N LEU A 178 -22.26 -12.78 -10.58
CA LEU A 178 -22.16 -12.64 -9.13
C LEU A 178 -23.50 -12.13 -8.58
N GLY A 179 -23.89 -12.55 -7.39
CA GLY A 179 -25.15 -12.14 -6.77
C GLY A 179 -25.17 -12.28 -5.26
N THR A 180 -26.38 -12.28 -4.68
CA THR A 180 -26.59 -12.32 -3.23
C THR A 180 -25.91 -13.52 -2.55
N GLU A 181 -25.94 -14.69 -3.19
CA GLU A 181 -25.30 -15.92 -2.68
C GLU A 181 -23.77 -15.73 -2.51
N ASP A 182 -23.13 -14.94 -3.37
CA ASP A 182 -21.69 -14.64 -3.27
C ASP A 182 -21.40 -13.71 -2.09
N VAL A 183 -22.28 -12.72 -1.85
CA VAL A 183 -22.18 -11.81 -0.71
C VAL A 183 -22.40 -12.57 0.60
N GLU A 184 -23.36 -13.50 0.63
CA GLU A 184 -23.61 -14.36 1.79
C GLU A 184 -22.43 -15.30 2.07
N ALA A 185 -21.85 -15.93 1.04
CA ALA A 185 -20.66 -16.75 1.18
C ALA A 185 -19.44 -15.95 1.68
N ALA A 186 -19.25 -14.74 1.15
CA ALA A 186 -18.23 -13.81 1.63
C ALA A 186 -18.45 -13.45 3.11
N TRP A 187 -19.70 -13.17 3.48
CA TRP A 187 -20.07 -12.83 4.85
C TRP A 187 -19.76 -13.96 5.85
N GLU A 188 -20.08 -15.21 5.51
CA GLU A 188 -19.79 -16.39 6.35
C GLU A 188 -18.30 -16.56 6.64
N ARG A 189 -17.41 -16.05 5.78
CA ARG A 189 -15.95 -16.09 5.96
C ARG A 189 -15.40 -14.84 6.65
N LEU A 190 -15.95 -13.66 6.38
CA LEU A 190 -15.51 -12.42 7.02
C LEU A 190 -15.85 -12.37 8.51
N LEU A 191 -17.04 -12.84 8.90
CA LEU A 191 -17.54 -12.69 10.27
C LEU A 191 -16.62 -13.36 11.32
N PRO A 192 -16.11 -14.60 11.12
CA PRO A 192 -15.15 -15.20 12.06
C PRO A 192 -13.77 -14.53 12.10
N GLU A 193 -13.39 -13.76 11.08
CA GLU A 193 -12.12 -13.04 11.04
C GLU A 193 -12.19 -11.68 11.74
N TYR A 194 -13.40 -11.14 11.97
CA TYR A 194 -13.60 -9.88 12.68
C TYR A 194 -13.15 -9.98 14.14
N ASP A 195 -12.43 -8.96 14.60
CA ASP A 195 -12.03 -8.80 16.00
C ASP A 195 -13.03 -7.85 16.72
N PRO A 196 -14.04 -8.39 17.43
CA PRO A 196 -15.05 -7.56 18.10
C PRO A 196 -14.51 -6.82 19.33
N VAL A 197 -13.28 -7.10 19.77
CA VAL A 197 -12.69 -6.45 20.94
C VAL A 197 -11.92 -5.21 20.52
N ASN A 198 -11.13 -5.31 19.45
CA ASN A 198 -10.25 -4.23 19.00
C ASN A 198 -10.65 -3.61 17.66
N GLY A 199 -11.73 -4.08 17.02
CA GLY A 199 -12.10 -3.72 15.66
C GLY A 199 -11.10 -4.22 14.61
N GLY A 200 -11.50 -4.28 13.34
CA GLY A 200 -10.70 -4.79 12.22
C GLY A 200 -10.70 -6.31 12.12
N PHE A 201 -9.78 -6.85 11.33
CA PHE A 201 -9.79 -8.26 10.93
C PHE A 201 -8.46 -8.95 11.17
N GLY A 202 -8.52 -10.22 11.58
CA GLY A 202 -7.36 -11.06 11.85
C GLY A 202 -6.69 -10.75 13.20
N ARG A 203 -5.44 -11.18 13.31
CA ARG A 203 -4.60 -11.06 14.52
C ARG A 203 -3.44 -10.11 14.25
N ALA A 204 -2.62 -9.84 15.28
CA ALA A 204 -1.37 -9.12 15.14
C ALA A 204 -0.38 -9.83 14.18
N PRO A 205 0.33 -9.10 13.30
CA PRO A 205 0.18 -7.67 13.01
C PRO A 205 -1.13 -7.36 12.24
N LYS A 206 -1.75 -6.20 12.49
CA LYS A 206 -3.03 -5.80 11.88
C LYS A 206 -2.86 -4.66 10.88
N PHE A 207 -3.45 -4.85 9.70
CA PHE A 207 -3.46 -3.89 8.59
C PHE A 207 -4.86 -3.29 8.41
N PRO A 208 -4.97 -2.01 8.03
CA PRO A 208 -6.24 -1.43 7.60
C PRO A 208 -6.83 -2.19 6.41
N THR A 209 -8.03 -2.73 6.55
CA THR A 209 -8.73 -3.45 5.48
C THR A 209 -9.69 -2.51 4.73
N SER A 210 -9.19 -1.39 4.22
CA SER A 210 -10.00 -0.28 3.71
C SER A 210 -11.04 -0.69 2.66
N MET A 211 -10.68 -1.59 1.73
CA MET A 211 -11.59 -2.10 0.69
C MET A 211 -12.75 -2.92 1.29
N VAL A 212 -12.46 -3.74 2.31
CA VAL A 212 -13.48 -4.50 3.05
C VAL A 212 -14.38 -3.55 3.83
N LEU A 213 -13.79 -2.55 4.50
CA LEU A 213 -14.57 -1.56 5.25
C LEU A 213 -15.53 -0.80 4.34
N GLU A 214 -15.09 -0.37 3.16
CA GLU A 214 -15.96 0.26 2.17
C GLU A 214 -17.09 -0.67 1.69
N ALA A 215 -16.80 -1.96 1.46
CA ALA A 215 -17.83 -2.94 1.12
C ALA A 215 -18.87 -3.11 2.24
N LEU A 216 -18.45 -3.12 3.51
CA LEU A 216 -19.33 -3.21 4.67
C LEU A 216 -20.22 -1.95 4.82
N LEU A 217 -19.67 -0.76 4.56
CA LEU A 217 -20.44 0.49 4.55
C LEU A 217 -21.54 0.45 3.47
N ARG A 218 -21.23 -0.07 2.28
CA ARG A 218 -22.20 -0.27 1.19
C ARG A 218 -23.28 -1.28 1.55
N ILE A 219 -22.92 -2.37 2.24
CA ILE A 219 -23.91 -3.32 2.77
C ILE A 219 -24.83 -2.62 3.79
N GLN A 220 -24.27 -1.79 4.67
CA GLN A 220 -25.03 -1.07 5.69
C GLN A 220 -26.09 -0.13 5.09
N GLU A 221 -25.75 0.61 4.03
CA GLU A 221 -26.68 1.54 3.38
C GLU A 221 -27.67 0.84 2.44
N SER A 222 -27.30 -0.32 1.90
CA SER A 222 -28.08 -1.03 0.87
C SER A 222 -29.45 -1.49 1.34
N THR A 223 -30.47 -1.27 0.50
CA THR A 223 -31.83 -1.78 0.71
C THR A 223 -32.01 -3.23 0.26
N ALA A 224 -31.03 -3.81 -0.43
CA ALA A 224 -31.10 -5.20 -0.92
C ALA A 224 -30.95 -6.24 0.21
N PHE A 225 -30.43 -5.83 1.37
CA PHE A 225 -30.13 -6.72 2.49
C PHE A 225 -31.07 -6.54 3.69
N VAL A 226 -31.27 -7.61 4.45
CA VAL A 226 -32.07 -7.61 5.67
C VAL A 226 -31.44 -6.74 6.76
N SER A 227 -32.27 -6.12 7.60
CA SER A 227 -31.81 -5.14 8.62
C SER A 227 -30.74 -5.67 9.57
N HIS A 228 -30.79 -6.95 9.93
CA HIS A 228 -29.79 -7.57 10.81
C HIS A 228 -28.39 -7.59 10.17
N LEU A 229 -28.29 -8.02 8.91
CA LEU A 229 -27.03 -8.05 8.16
C LEU A 229 -26.45 -6.64 7.99
N ARG A 230 -27.31 -5.67 7.65
CA ARG A 230 -26.94 -4.26 7.54
C ARG A 230 -26.39 -3.69 8.84
N GLY A 231 -27.05 -4.00 9.97
CA GLY A 231 -26.62 -3.59 11.30
C GLY A 231 -25.24 -4.15 11.65
N GLN A 232 -25.03 -5.45 11.45
CA GLN A 232 -23.74 -6.10 11.73
C GLN A 232 -22.61 -5.56 10.83
N ALA A 233 -22.89 -5.34 9.54
CA ALA A 233 -21.90 -4.76 8.63
C ALA A 233 -21.51 -3.34 9.07
N GLY A 234 -22.50 -2.55 9.49
CA GLY A 234 -22.28 -1.24 10.09
C GLY A 234 -21.41 -1.31 11.35
N ASP A 235 -21.76 -2.15 12.31
CA ASP A 235 -21.00 -2.31 13.56
C ASP A 235 -19.54 -2.69 13.27
N MET A 236 -19.32 -3.69 12.42
CA MET A 236 -17.97 -4.10 12.00
C MET A 236 -17.18 -2.95 11.38
N ALA A 237 -17.79 -2.18 10.46
CA ALA A 237 -17.10 -1.06 9.80
C ALA A 237 -16.81 0.08 10.79
N PHE A 238 -17.82 0.52 11.54
CA PHE A 238 -17.73 1.68 12.43
C PHE A 238 -16.79 1.43 13.61
N ASP A 239 -16.84 0.25 14.22
CA ASP A 239 -15.97 -0.10 15.33
C ASP A 239 -14.52 -0.22 14.88
N SER A 240 -14.28 -0.77 13.69
CA SER A 240 -12.93 -0.84 13.09
C SER A 240 -12.34 0.55 12.82
N LEU A 241 -13.13 1.44 12.19
CA LEU A 241 -12.72 2.81 11.91
C LEU A 241 -12.51 3.61 13.20
N GLU A 242 -13.36 3.45 14.21
CA GLU A 242 -13.21 4.11 15.50
C GLU A 242 -11.96 3.62 16.24
N ALA A 243 -11.71 2.31 16.27
CA ALA A 243 -10.52 1.76 16.91
C ALA A 243 -9.23 2.27 16.26
N MET A 244 -9.14 2.27 14.93
CA MET A 244 -7.98 2.82 14.21
C MET A 244 -7.81 4.32 14.46
N ALA A 245 -8.91 5.09 14.47
CA ALA A 245 -8.87 6.54 14.69
C ALA A 245 -8.41 6.94 16.09
N ARG A 246 -8.72 6.10 17.09
CA ARG A 246 -8.36 6.33 18.50
C ARG A 246 -7.02 5.69 18.88
N GLY A 247 -6.52 4.74 18.08
CA GLY A 247 -5.24 4.08 18.29
C GLY A 247 -4.03 4.93 17.94
N GLY A 248 -2.85 4.36 18.15
CA GLY A 248 -1.57 4.93 17.73
C GLY A 248 -1.28 4.79 16.23
N LEU A 249 -2.10 4.04 15.49
CA LEU A 249 -2.05 3.99 14.02
C LEU A 249 -2.36 5.36 13.38
N CYS A 250 -3.28 6.12 13.96
CA CYS A 250 -3.59 7.49 13.54
C CYS A 250 -2.66 8.47 14.26
N ASP A 251 -1.94 9.31 13.52
CA ASP A 251 -1.06 10.32 14.12
C ASP A 251 -1.90 11.43 14.76
N GLN A 252 -2.07 11.35 16.07
CA GLN A 252 -2.93 12.23 16.87
C GLN A 252 -2.48 13.70 16.89
N VAL A 253 -1.27 14.01 16.41
CA VAL A 253 -0.72 15.37 16.35
C VAL A 253 -0.74 15.89 14.92
N GLY A 254 -0.15 15.13 13.98
CA GLY A 254 0.02 15.55 12.60
C GLY A 254 -1.11 15.18 11.64
N GLY A 255 -1.94 14.20 11.98
CA GLY A 255 -2.89 13.62 11.05
C GLY A 255 -2.25 12.59 10.11
N GLY A 256 -3.11 11.91 9.34
CA GLY A 256 -2.73 10.75 8.54
C GLY A 256 -2.50 9.49 9.36
N PHE A 257 -2.48 8.37 8.66
CA PHE A 257 -2.30 7.03 9.22
C PHE A 257 -0.92 6.49 8.88
N HIS A 258 -0.34 5.80 9.86
CA HIS A 258 0.74 4.85 9.66
C HIS A 258 0.22 3.58 8.98
N ARG A 259 1.09 2.79 8.35
CA ARG A 259 0.65 1.68 7.48
C ARG A 259 -0.05 0.56 8.22
N TYR A 260 0.49 0.07 9.33
CA TYR A 260 -0.09 -1.04 10.08
C TYR A 260 0.35 -1.07 11.52
N SER A 261 -0.35 -1.84 12.35
CA SER A 261 -0.07 -2.04 13.78
C SER A 261 0.62 -3.37 14.03
N VAL A 262 1.67 -3.38 14.84
CA VAL A 262 2.35 -4.62 15.26
C VAL A 262 1.53 -5.41 16.27
N ASP A 263 0.64 -4.74 17.01
CA ASP A 263 -0.28 -5.35 17.96
C ASP A 263 -1.74 -5.33 17.46
N ALA A 264 -2.61 -6.06 18.16
CA ALA A 264 -4.00 -6.22 17.76
C ALA A 264 -4.90 -5.03 18.13
N GLN A 265 -4.43 -4.17 19.03
CA GLN A 265 -5.15 -3.07 19.66
C GLN A 265 -4.92 -1.73 18.95
N TRP A 266 -4.18 -1.72 17.85
CA TRP A 266 -3.84 -0.52 17.07
C TRP A 266 -2.96 0.48 17.84
N VAL A 267 -2.13 0.01 18.79
CA VAL A 267 -1.36 0.88 19.68
C VAL A 267 0.00 1.25 19.11
N VAL A 268 0.76 0.28 18.65
CA VAL A 268 2.13 0.45 18.15
C VAL A 268 2.13 0.25 16.64
N PRO A 269 2.31 1.31 15.85
CA PRO A 269 2.42 1.19 14.41
C PRO A 269 3.83 0.78 13.99
N HIS A 270 3.96 0.28 12.76
CA HIS A 270 5.15 0.60 11.97
C HIS A 270 4.98 1.99 11.40
N PHE A 271 5.93 2.88 11.66
CA PHE A 271 5.72 4.33 11.56
C PHE A 271 5.74 4.88 10.14
N GLU A 272 5.95 4.04 9.12
CA GLU A 272 5.82 4.43 7.72
C GLU A 272 4.40 4.96 7.43
N LYS A 273 4.30 6.08 6.70
CA LYS A 273 3.02 6.61 6.23
C LYS A 273 2.98 6.56 4.72
N MET A 274 2.12 5.71 4.18
CA MET A 274 2.00 5.52 2.74
C MET A 274 0.83 6.32 2.19
N LEU A 275 0.99 6.87 0.98
CA LEU A 275 -0.07 7.61 0.31
C LEU A 275 -1.30 6.72 0.06
N TYR A 276 -1.11 5.48 -0.37
CA TYR A 276 -2.23 4.60 -0.72
C TYR A 276 -3.09 4.22 0.49
N ASP A 277 -2.52 3.96 1.68
CA ASP A 277 -3.30 3.65 2.88
C ASP A 277 -4.22 4.83 3.22
N ASN A 278 -3.66 6.04 3.19
CA ASN A 278 -4.36 7.28 3.47
C ASN A 278 -5.39 7.61 2.38
N ALA A 279 -5.07 7.34 1.11
CA ALA A 279 -5.97 7.53 -0.03
C ALA A 279 -7.24 6.67 0.08
N LEU A 280 -7.11 5.45 0.61
CA LEU A 280 -8.21 4.50 0.74
C LEU A 280 -8.99 4.68 2.05
N LEU A 281 -8.32 5.13 3.13
CA LEU A 281 -8.97 5.44 4.40
C LEU A 281 -9.78 6.74 4.36
N LEU A 282 -9.30 7.77 3.64
CA LEU A 282 -10.00 9.06 3.53
C LEU A 282 -11.48 8.90 3.10
N PRO A 283 -11.81 8.25 1.96
CA PRO A 283 -13.20 8.05 1.57
C PRO A 283 -13.94 7.11 2.54
N ALA A 284 -13.29 6.10 3.12
CA ALA A 284 -13.96 5.22 4.09
C ALA A 284 -14.44 5.97 5.35
N TYR A 285 -13.61 6.88 5.89
CA TYR A 285 -14.02 7.74 7.02
C TYR A 285 -15.10 8.74 6.61
N ALA A 286 -14.97 9.37 5.43
CA ALA A 286 -15.96 10.32 4.94
C ALA A 286 -17.33 9.65 4.68
N HIS A 287 -17.33 8.42 4.13
CA HIS A 287 -18.52 7.61 3.93
C HIS A 287 -19.14 7.19 5.26
N ALA A 288 -18.35 6.63 6.18
CA ALA A 288 -18.84 6.24 7.50
C ALA A 288 -19.45 7.43 8.26
N ALA A 289 -18.87 8.63 8.13
CA ALA A 289 -19.40 9.84 8.74
C ALA A 289 -20.83 10.16 8.29
N THR A 290 -21.24 9.79 7.06
CA THR A 290 -22.62 10.02 6.61
C THR A 290 -23.64 9.10 7.27
N LEU A 291 -23.21 7.93 7.74
CA LEU A 291 -24.07 6.83 8.20
C LEU A 291 -24.24 6.73 9.73
N VAL A 292 -23.42 7.43 10.51
CA VAL A 292 -23.37 7.34 11.98
C VAL A 292 -24.01 8.52 12.72
N GLY A 293 -24.25 8.35 14.03
CA GLY A 293 -24.70 9.43 14.92
C GLY A 293 -23.61 10.45 15.25
N ASP A 294 -23.99 11.54 15.93
CA ASP A 294 -23.18 12.76 16.08
C ASP A 294 -21.76 12.56 16.62
N SER A 295 -21.59 11.71 17.65
CA SER A 295 -20.27 11.48 18.26
C SER A 295 -19.28 10.84 17.27
N ARG A 296 -19.65 9.70 16.66
CA ARG A 296 -18.82 9.04 15.63
C ARG A 296 -18.66 9.92 14.40
N ARG A 297 -19.69 10.68 14.02
CA ARG A 297 -19.62 11.61 12.89
C ARG A 297 -18.56 12.68 13.12
N ALA A 298 -18.50 13.26 14.32
CA ALA A 298 -17.48 14.24 14.69
C ALA A 298 -16.08 13.62 14.67
N LEU A 299 -15.91 12.41 15.22
CA LEU A 299 -14.65 11.67 15.17
C LEU A 299 -14.18 11.43 13.73
N PHE A 300 -15.02 10.83 12.89
CA PHE A 300 -14.67 10.48 11.51
C PHE A 300 -14.43 11.70 10.63
N THR A 301 -15.21 12.78 10.82
CA THR A 301 -15.00 14.04 10.12
C THR A 301 -13.66 14.67 10.51
N ARG A 302 -13.33 14.68 11.82
CA ARG A 302 -12.03 15.19 12.30
C ARG A 302 -10.86 14.41 11.70
N VAL A 303 -10.96 13.08 11.67
CA VAL A 303 -9.92 12.22 11.08
C VAL A 303 -9.72 12.53 9.60
N ALA A 304 -10.80 12.70 8.83
CA ALA A 304 -10.70 13.08 7.42
C ALA A 304 -10.09 14.48 7.24
N ASP A 305 -10.51 15.47 8.04
CA ASP A 305 -9.95 16.83 8.02
C ASP A 305 -8.44 16.81 8.37
N ASP A 306 -8.04 16.08 9.41
CA ASP A 306 -6.64 15.94 9.84
C ASP A 306 -5.78 15.24 8.78
N LEU A 307 -6.31 14.22 8.09
CA LEU A 307 -5.62 13.53 7.00
C LEU A 307 -5.36 14.46 5.82
N VAL A 308 -6.35 15.25 5.40
CA VAL A 308 -6.17 16.20 4.28
C VAL A 308 -5.24 17.36 4.68
N GLU A 309 -5.25 17.80 5.94
CA GLU A 309 -4.26 18.77 6.44
C GLU A 309 -2.83 18.21 6.36
N TRP A 310 -2.62 16.95 6.77
CA TRP A 310 -1.35 16.25 6.62
C TRP A 310 -0.91 16.13 5.15
N LEU A 311 -1.82 15.72 4.27
CA LEU A 311 -1.57 15.59 2.84
C LEU A 311 -1.05 16.91 2.23
N GLY A 312 -1.71 18.02 2.57
CA GLY A 312 -1.31 19.36 2.11
C GLY A 312 0.05 19.81 2.65
N ARG A 313 0.34 19.52 3.92
CA ARG A 313 1.54 20.00 4.61
C ARG A 313 2.79 19.18 4.28
N GLU A 314 2.67 17.86 4.23
CA GLU A 314 3.84 16.96 4.21
C GLU A 314 4.00 16.23 2.87
N MET A 315 2.88 15.91 2.20
CA MET A 315 2.89 15.01 1.04
C MET A 315 2.74 15.73 -0.31
N THR A 316 2.30 16.99 -0.33
CA THR A 316 2.13 17.71 -1.61
C THR A 316 3.50 18.09 -2.18
N THR A 317 3.74 17.68 -3.43
CA THR A 317 4.95 17.99 -4.19
C THR A 317 4.87 19.38 -4.82
N PRO A 318 6.00 20.01 -5.20
CA PRO A 318 5.99 21.28 -5.94
C PRO A 318 5.21 21.24 -7.25
N GLN A 319 5.07 20.05 -7.87
CA GLN A 319 4.31 19.84 -9.11
C GLN A 319 2.79 19.80 -8.86
N GLY A 320 2.34 19.71 -7.61
CA GLY A 320 0.93 19.69 -7.23
C GLY A 320 0.32 18.29 -7.07
N ALA A 321 1.08 17.23 -7.36
CA ALA A 321 0.73 15.84 -7.05
C ALA A 321 1.21 15.45 -5.63
N PHE A 322 0.95 14.22 -5.22
CA PHE A 322 1.30 13.70 -3.88
C PHE A 322 2.47 12.72 -3.93
N ALA A 323 3.39 12.89 -2.97
CA ALA A 323 4.52 12.03 -2.69
C ALA A 323 4.08 10.64 -2.24
N ALA A 324 4.97 9.65 -2.38
CA ALA A 324 4.67 8.24 -2.18
C ALA A 324 4.53 7.89 -0.69
N ALA A 325 5.50 8.31 0.13
CA ALA A 325 5.56 7.91 1.52
C ALA A 325 6.38 8.86 2.41
N LEU A 326 6.22 8.68 3.72
CA LEU A 326 7.18 9.09 4.75
C LEU A 326 7.81 7.85 5.38
N ASP A 327 9.12 7.92 5.58
CA ASP A 327 9.93 6.86 6.20
C ASP A 327 9.43 6.51 7.61
N ALA A 328 9.60 5.25 8.01
CA ALA A 328 9.39 4.82 9.40
C ALA A 328 10.51 5.34 10.31
N ASP A 329 11.71 5.50 9.76
CA ASP A 329 12.91 5.85 10.51
C ASP A 329 13.17 7.37 10.53
N SER A 330 13.65 7.84 11.67
CA SER A 330 14.15 9.21 11.86
C SER A 330 15.39 9.18 12.73
N ALA A 331 16.20 10.24 12.67
CA ALA A 331 17.41 10.30 13.47
C ALA A 331 17.07 10.59 14.94
N ASP A 332 17.61 9.79 15.85
CA ASP A 332 17.58 10.02 17.29
C ASP A 332 18.53 11.17 17.72
N PRO A 333 18.53 11.59 18.99
CA PRO A 333 19.45 12.62 19.48
C PRO A 333 20.95 12.29 19.33
N LEU A 334 21.31 11.03 19.06
CA LEU A 334 22.68 10.57 18.79
C LEU A 334 23.00 10.48 17.29
N GLY A 335 22.01 10.74 16.43
CA GLY A 335 22.12 10.65 14.97
C GLY A 335 21.90 9.25 14.40
N GLN A 336 21.46 8.28 15.21
CA GLN A 336 21.13 6.93 14.75
C GLN A 336 19.73 6.92 14.13
N ARG A 337 19.55 6.26 12.99
CA ARG A 337 18.24 6.05 12.37
C ARG A 337 17.50 4.98 13.17
N VAL A 338 16.37 5.35 13.76
CA VAL A 338 15.52 4.44 14.54
C VAL A 338 14.05 4.68 14.18
N GLU A 339 13.26 3.61 14.25
CA GLU A 339 11.84 3.63 13.92
C GLU A 339 11.05 4.48 14.95
N GLY A 340 10.20 5.39 14.46
CA GLY A 340 9.18 6.06 15.28
C GLY A 340 9.63 7.24 16.15
N GLU A 341 10.93 7.53 16.28
CA GLU A 341 11.47 8.59 17.16
C GLU A 341 10.82 9.97 16.96
N TYR A 342 10.52 10.33 15.71
CA TYR A 342 9.83 11.58 15.39
C TYR A 342 8.43 11.69 16.03
N TYR A 343 7.74 10.56 16.23
CA TYR A 343 6.32 10.51 16.58
C TYR A 343 6.02 10.27 18.07
N ILE A 344 6.95 9.64 18.80
CA ILE A 344 6.74 9.19 20.18
C ILE A 344 6.94 10.31 21.23
N TRP A 345 6.29 10.15 22.39
CA TRP A 345 6.34 11.13 23.48
C TRP A 345 6.42 10.46 24.84
N ASN A 346 7.18 11.05 25.77
CA ASN A 346 7.18 10.66 27.18
C ASN A 346 6.58 11.78 28.08
N PRO A 347 6.26 11.48 29.35
CA PRO A 347 5.66 12.46 30.24
C PRO A 347 6.50 13.73 30.43
N ALA A 348 7.83 13.60 30.53
CA ALA A 348 8.71 14.76 30.70
C ALA A 348 8.66 15.72 29.50
N GLN A 349 8.61 15.18 28.27
CA GLN A 349 8.44 15.97 27.06
C GLN A 349 7.06 16.67 27.05
N ILE A 350 5.97 15.99 27.40
CA ILE A 350 4.65 16.61 27.48
C ILE A 350 4.64 17.74 28.52
N GLN A 351 5.26 17.55 29.69
CA GLN A 351 5.36 18.60 30.70
C GLN A 351 6.10 19.84 30.18
N GLN A 352 7.22 19.64 29.47
CA GLN A 352 8.00 20.74 28.89
C GLN A 352 7.21 21.53 27.84
N VAL A 353 6.39 20.86 27.03
CA VAL A 353 5.61 21.50 25.96
C VAL A 353 4.36 22.19 26.48
N ILE A 354 3.62 21.53 27.38
CA ILE A 354 2.28 21.96 27.79
C ILE A 354 2.32 22.83 29.06
N GLY A 355 3.30 22.60 29.93
CA GLY A 355 3.38 23.22 31.25
C GLY A 355 2.47 22.55 32.30
N ASP A 356 2.70 22.91 33.57
CA ASP A 356 2.14 22.20 34.73
C ASP A 356 0.60 22.26 34.84
N GLN A 357 -0.02 23.33 34.36
CA GLN A 357 -1.46 23.56 34.53
C GLN A 357 -2.29 22.47 33.85
N ASP A 358 -1.95 22.13 32.61
CA ASP A 358 -2.74 21.23 31.78
C ASP A 358 -2.10 19.86 31.58
N TYR A 359 -0.87 19.69 32.07
CA TYR A 359 -0.05 18.47 31.98
C TYR A 359 -0.84 17.17 32.20
N ARG A 360 -1.53 17.05 33.34
CA ARG A 360 -2.26 15.81 33.69
C ARG A 360 -3.43 15.51 32.76
N GLN A 361 -4.12 16.55 32.27
CA GLN A 361 -5.23 16.38 31.34
C GLN A 361 -4.71 15.93 29.97
N VAL A 362 -3.59 16.51 29.51
CA VAL A 362 -2.97 16.11 28.24
C VAL A 362 -2.41 14.69 28.29
N LEU A 363 -1.78 14.26 29.40
CA LEU A 363 -1.37 12.85 29.57
C LEU A 363 -2.56 11.89 29.45
N ARG A 364 -3.68 12.21 30.10
CA ARG A 364 -4.91 11.39 30.03
C ARG A 364 -5.51 11.40 28.62
N MET A 365 -5.54 12.57 27.97
CA MET A 365 -6.08 12.75 26.63
C MET A 365 -5.33 11.92 25.61
N PHE A 366 -3.99 12.00 25.62
CA PHE A 366 -3.15 11.30 24.63
C PHE A 366 -2.63 9.92 25.08
N HIS A 367 -3.08 9.44 26.23
CA HIS A 367 -2.64 8.18 26.84
C HIS A 367 -1.09 8.06 26.97
N VAL A 368 -0.44 9.12 27.45
CA VAL A 368 1.00 9.09 27.72
C VAL A 368 1.23 8.64 29.17
N THR A 369 2.01 7.57 29.35
CA THR A 369 2.20 6.91 30.66
C THR A 369 3.67 6.76 31.02
N ASP A 370 3.99 6.64 32.32
CA ASP A 370 5.39 6.49 32.77
C ASP A 370 6.09 5.22 32.25
N PRO A 371 5.42 4.04 32.16
CA PRO A 371 6.04 2.87 31.55
C PRO A 371 6.24 3.00 30.03
N GLY A 372 5.48 3.88 29.37
CA GLY A 372 5.40 3.93 27.92
C GLY A 372 4.54 2.82 27.31
N THR A 373 4.18 3.00 26.04
CA THR A 373 3.59 1.95 25.19
C THR A 373 4.54 1.52 24.06
N PHE A 374 5.69 2.18 23.96
CA PHE A 374 6.76 1.93 23.00
C PHE A 374 8.10 1.86 23.73
N GLU A 375 9.17 1.55 23.01
CA GLU A 375 10.51 1.44 23.56
C GLU A 375 10.99 2.74 24.26
N GLY A 376 11.95 2.62 25.18
CA GLY A 376 12.58 3.77 25.81
C GLY A 376 11.69 4.60 26.75
N TYR A 377 10.62 4.02 27.32
CA TYR A 377 9.64 4.71 28.18
C TYR A 377 8.82 5.78 27.44
N ALA A 378 8.72 5.66 26.11
CA ALA A 378 7.90 6.53 25.29
C ALA A 378 6.53 5.91 25.02
N SER A 379 5.56 6.74 24.68
CA SER A 379 4.23 6.32 24.28
C SER A 379 3.98 6.71 22.83
N THR A 380 3.40 5.78 22.08
CA THR A 380 2.62 6.13 20.89
C THR A 380 1.33 6.80 21.35
N LEU A 381 1.05 8.00 20.83
CA LEU A 381 -0.12 8.77 21.23
C LEU A 381 -1.40 8.08 20.77
N GLN A 382 -2.37 7.97 21.67
CA GLN A 382 -3.72 7.47 21.39
C GLN A 382 -4.74 8.57 21.74
N LEU A 383 -6.00 8.42 21.37
CA LEU A 383 -7.07 9.33 21.78
C LEU A 383 -8.31 8.57 22.29
N PRO A 384 -8.19 7.88 23.44
CA PRO A 384 -9.25 7.02 23.99
C PRO A 384 -10.46 7.81 24.50
N VAL A 385 -10.33 9.12 24.72
CA VAL A 385 -11.38 10.00 25.22
C VAL A 385 -11.53 11.16 24.24
N ASP A 386 -12.76 11.44 23.81
CA ASP A 386 -13.01 12.62 22.98
C ASP A 386 -12.70 13.91 23.73
N PRO A 387 -12.22 14.96 23.05
CA PRO A 387 -11.93 16.24 23.70
C PRO A 387 -13.11 16.80 24.49
N ASP A 388 -14.35 16.63 24.01
CA ASP A 388 -15.57 17.01 24.73
C ASP A 388 -15.75 16.27 26.07
N GLY A 389 -15.23 15.05 26.18
CA GLY A 389 -15.25 14.21 27.38
C GLY A 389 -14.30 14.68 28.49
N LEU A 390 -13.47 15.70 28.23
CA LEU A 390 -12.60 16.33 29.24
C LEU A 390 -13.26 17.51 29.95
N GLY A 391 -14.47 17.91 29.54
CA GLY A 391 -15.20 19.05 30.06
C GLY A 391 -15.26 20.23 29.07
N PRO A 392 -15.87 21.37 29.46
CA PRO A 392 -16.15 22.49 28.54
C PRO A 392 -14.91 23.06 27.83
N ASP A 393 -13.75 23.01 28.48
CA ASP A 393 -12.48 23.53 27.94
C ASP A 393 -11.69 22.48 27.14
N GLY A 394 -12.15 21.23 27.12
CA GLY A 394 -11.46 20.09 26.51
C GLY A 394 -11.14 20.26 25.01
N PRO A 395 -12.08 20.71 24.16
CA PRO A 395 -11.82 20.97 22.74
C PRO A 395 -10.75 22.05 22.50
N GLU A 396 -10.75 23.13 23.29
CA GLU A 396 -9.72 24.17 23.21
C GLU A 396 -8.37 23.63 23.67
N LEU A 397 -8.35 22.89 24.77
CA LEU A 397 -7.15 22.22 25.27
C LEU A 397 -6.56 21.28 24.22
N TYR A 398 -7.39 20.47 23.56
CA TYR A 398 -6.95 19.57 22.50
C TYR A 398 -6.31 20.33 21.33
N ARG A 399 -6.96 21.38 20.82
CA ARG A 399 -6.41 22.20 19.73
C ARG A 399 -5.07 22.81 20.08
N ARG A 400 -4.99 23.48 21.24
CA ARG A 400 -3.76 24.11 21.72
C ARG A 400 -2.64 23.10 21.97
N ALA A 401 -2.95 21.96 22.60
CA ALA A 401 -1.96 20.92 22.87
C ALA A 401 -1.41 20.33 21.57
N ARG A 402 -2.26 20.03 20.58
CA ARG A 402 -1.82 19.56 19.26
C ARG A 402 -0.93 20.58 18.56
N GLU A 403 -1.29 21.85 18.59
CA GLU A 403 -0.49 22.91 17.97
C GLU A 403 0.91 23.01 18.59
N LEU A 404 1.01 23.10 19.91
CA LEU A 404 2.28 23.17 20.64
C LEU A 404 3.14 21.92 20.42
N MET A 405 2.52 20.73 20.52
CA MET A 405 3.23 19.46 20.30
C MET A 405 3.74 19.35 18.86
N ARG A 406 2.96 19.80 17.88
CA ARG A 406 3.36 19.82 16.47
C ARG A 406 4.50 20.81 16.21
N GLU A 407 4.48 22.00 16.81
CA GLU A 407 5.56 22.98 16.71
C GLU A 407 6.87 22.41 17.24
N VAL A 408 6.83 21.78 18.42
CA VAL A 408 8.02 21.15 19.00
C VAL A 408 8.48 19.95 18.18
N ARG A 409 7.54 19.14 17.67
CA ARG A 409 7.85 17.99 16.80
C ARG A 409 8.55 18.41 15.51
N ALA A 410 8.15 19.54 14.92
CA ALA A 410 8.75 20.04 13.68
C ALA A 410 10.25 20.40 13.80
N HIS A 411 10.78 20.54 15.03
CA HIS A 411 12.20 20.75 15.29
C HIS A 411 13.00 19.46 15.49
N ARG A 412 12.33 18.29 15.54
CA ARG A 412 12.98 16.98 15.56
C ARG A 412 13.44 16.61 14.15
N PRO A 413 14.46 15.75 13.99
CA PRO A 413 14.78 15.18 12.68
C PRO A 413 13.56 14.49 12.08
N ALA A 414 13.02 15.02 10.99
CA ALA A 414 11.85 14.46 10.34
C ALA A 414 12.20 13.15 9.60
N PRO A 415 11.24 12.22 9.46
CA PRO A 415 11.41 11.09 8.58
C PRO A 415 11.63 11.57 7.14
N ALA A 416 12.42 10.81 6.38
CA ALA A 416 12.67 11.14 4.98
C ALA A 416 11.35 10.99 4.18
N ARG A 417 11.14 11.89 3.22
CA ARG A 417 10.01 11.79 2.30
C ARG A 417 10.45 11.07 1.04
N ASP A 418 9.69 10.06 0.62
CA ASP A 418 9.82 9.52 -0.72
C ASP A 418 9.02 10.40 -1.69
N ASP A 419 9.73 11.29 -2.37
CA ASP A 419 9.18 12.28 -3.31
C ASP A 419 8.65 11.70 -4.62
N LYS A 420 8.68 10.37 -4.80
CA LYS A 420 8.06 9.74 -5.97
C LYS A 420 6.56 10.05 -6.00
N VAL A 421 6.07 10.40 -7.16
CA VAL A 421 4.65 10.43 -7.51
C VAL A 421 4.37 9.11 -8.22
N VAL A 422 3.55 8.26 -7.62
CA VAL A 422 3.08 6.99 -8.20
C VAL A 422 1.68 7.19 -8.78
N ALA A 423 1.47 6.79 -10.04
CA ALA A 423 0.24 6.99 -10.79
C ALA A 423 -1.00 6.42 -10.07
N SER A 424 -1.00 5.13 -9.70
CA SER A 424 -2.16 4.52 -9.02
C SER A 424 -2.47 5.17 -7.67
N TRP A 425 -1.45 5.49 -6.89
CA TRP A 425 -1.62 6.05 -5.54
C TRP A 425 -2.19 7.46 -5.59
N ASN A 426 -1.76 8.26 -6.57
CA ASN A 426 -2.36 9.55 -6.82
C ASN A 426 -3.77 9.42 -7.40
N GLY A 427 -4.04 8.43 -8.25
CA GLY A 427 -5.39 8.12 -8.72
C GLY A 427 -6.36 7.84 -7.56
N TRP A 428 -6.00 6.93 -6.64
CA TRP A 428 -6.83 6.67 -5.46
C TRP A 428 -6.96 7.88 -4.55
N MET A 429 -5.91 8.68 -4.35
CA MET A 429 -6.01 9.90 -3.53
C MET A 429 -6.92 10.95 -4.17
N VAL A 430 -6.84 11.16 -5.49
CA VAL A 430 -7.74 12.04 -6.23
C VAL A 430 -9.19 11.57 -6.07
N SER A 431 -9.46 10.27 -6.28
CA SER A 431 -10.78 9.68 -6.06
C SER A 431 -11.28 9.87 -4.62
N GLY A 432 -10.41 9.66 -3.64
CA GLY A 432 -10.68 9.85 -2.22
C GLY A 432 -11.05 11.29 -1.88
N LEU A 433 -10.29 12.27 -2.38
CA LEU A 433 -10.54 13.70 -2.21
C LEU A 433 -11.87 14.13 -2.86
N VAL A 434 -12.18 13.64 -4.07
CA VAL A 434 -13.46 13.95 -4.74
C VAL A 434 -14.65 13.44 -3.92
N ARG A 435 -14.60 12.18 -3.49
CA ARG A 435 -15.67 11.56 -2.68
C ARG A 435 -15.82 12.26 -1.32
N ALA A 436 -14.72 12.47 -0.62
CA ALA A 436 -14.73 13.09 0.71
C ALA A 436 -15.14 14.57 0.65
N SER A 437 -14.75 15.30 -0.41
CA SER A 437 -15.22 16.66 -0.70
C SER A 437 -16.74 16.74 -0.73
N HIS A 438 -17.36 15.81 -1.47
CA HIS A 438 -18.80 15.75 -1.60
C HIS A 438 -19.50 15.35 -0.29
N TRP A 439 -19.07 14.25 0.34
CA TRP A 439 -19.74 13.73 1.55
C TRP A 439 -19.62 14.63 2.77
N LEU A 440 -18.50 15.34 2.93
CA LEU A 440 -18.25 16.22 4.08
C LEU A 440 -18.46 17.71 3.76
N GLY A 441 -18.79 18.07 2.52
CA GLY A 441 -18.99 19.46 2.10
C GLY A 441 -17.71 20.30 2.19
N ARG A 442 -16.62 19.83 1.57
CA ARG A 442 -15.28 20.43 1.60
C ARG A 442 -14.78 20.76 0.18
N PRO A 443 -15.35 21.76 -0.50
CA PRO A 443 -15.08 22.03 -1.92
C PRO A 443 -13.59 22.25 -2.23
N GLN A 444 -12.81 22.80 -1.29
CA GLN A 444 -11.38 23.01 -1.44
C GLN A 444 -10.56 21.71 -1.66
N TRP A 445 -11.11 20.55 -1.28
CA TRP A 445 -10.48 19.26 -1.52
C TRP A 445 -10.60 18.82 -2.98
N LEU A 446 -11.68 19.21 -3.66
CA LEU A 446 -11.83 19.00 -5.10
C LEU A 446 -10.76 19.77 -5.88
N ASP A 447 -10.43 21.00 -5.47
CA ASP A 447 -9.37 21.78 -6.12
C ASP A 447 -8.00 21.10 -6.02
N ALA A 448 -7.71 20.46 -4.88
CA ALA A 448 -6.49 19.67 -4.70
C ALA A 448 -6.49 18.43 -5.60
N ALA A 449 -7.63 17.75 -5.72
CA ALA A 449 -7.80 16.59 -6.59
C ALA A 449 -7.56 16.94 -8.07
N VAL A 450 -8.14 18.05 -8.55
CA VAL A 450 -7.95 18.55 -9.93
C VAL A 450 -6.48 18.86 -10.19
N ARG A 451 -5.80 19.57 -9.29
CA ARG A 451 -4.38 19.92 -9.45
C ARG A 451 -3.48 18.68 -9.54
N ALA A 452 -3.69 17.70 -8.66
CA ALA A 452 -2.92 16.46 -8.67
C ALA A 452 -3.18 15.66 -9.95
N ALA A 453 -4.44 15.56 -10.38
CA ALA A 453 -4.82 14.86 -11.61
C ALA A 453 -4.20 15.47 -12.88
N GLU A 454 -4.18 16.80 -12.99
CA GLU A 454 -3.50 17.51 -14.09
C GLU A 454 -1.99 17.26 -14.08
N ALA A 455 -1.36 17.34 -12.89
CA ALA A 455 0.07 17.13 -12.75
C ALA A 455 0.48 15.70 -13.16
N VAL A 456 -0.26 14.68 -12.71
CA VAL A 456 0.00 13.29 -13.10
C VAL A 456 -0.21 13.11 -14.60
N TRP A 457 -1.31 13.59 -15.18
CA TRP A 457 -1.55 13.46 -16.62
C TRP A 457 -0.42 14.10 -17.45
N ALA A 458 0.00 15.31 -17.08
CA ALA A 458 1.00 16.07 -17.82
C ALA A 458 2.41 15.45 -17.77
N ILE A 459 2.76 14.77 -16.67
CA ILE A 459 4.10 14.22 -16.45
C ILE A 459 4.18 12.74 -16.85
N HIS A 460 3.14 11.96 -16.55
CA HIS A 460 3.20 10.49 -16.65
C HIS A 460 2.75 9.95 -18.00
N LEU A 461 1.97 10.70 -18.78
CA LEU A 461 1.62 10.29 -20.14
C LEU A 461 2.71 10.73 -21.13
N VAL A 462 3.54 9.79 -21.55
CA VAL A 462 4.69 10.02 -22.45
C VAL A 462 4.48 9.23 -23.72
N ASP A 463 4.48 9.90 -24.87
CA ASP A 463 4.31 9.27 -26.19
C ASP A 463 3.08 8.35 -26.29
N GLY A 464 1.99 8.74 -25.59
CA GLY A 464 0.74 7.97 -25.55
C GLY A 464 0.77 6.73 -24.63
N ARG A 465 1.85 6.51 -23.89
CA ARG A 465 1.98 5.45 -22.88
C ARG A 465 2.01 6.05 -21.47
N LEU A 466 1.32 5.41 -20.54
CA LEU A 466 1.38 5.79 -19.14
C LEU A 466 2.68 5.26 -18.51
N ARG A 467 3.37 6.11 -17.76
CA ARG A 467 4.49 5.76 -16.88
C ARG A 467 4.02 5.70 -15.45
N ARG A 468 4.63 4.83 -14.64
CA ARG A 468 4.19 4.62 -13.27
C ARG A 468 4.65 5.72 -12.31
N VAL A 469 5.91 6.13 -12.46
CA VAL A 469 6.61 6.93 -11.45
C VAL A 469 7.22 8.18 -12.06
N SER A 470 7.15 9.29 -11.32
CA SER A 470 8.00 10.46 -11.54
C SER A 470 8.55 10.97 -10.22
N ARG A 471 9.65 11.70 -10.25
CA ARG A 471 10.19 12.42 -9.08
C ARG A 471 10.77 13.75 -9.52
N ASP A 472 10.51 14.81 -8.76
CA ASP A 472 11.00 16.17 -9.06
C ASP A 472 10.63 16.67 -10.48
N GLY A 473 9.49 16.20 -11.01
CA GLY A 473 9.01 16.51 -12.35
C GLY A 473 9.67 15.71 -13.48
N ALA A 474 10.63 14.82 -13.18
CA ALA A 474 11.20 13.88 -14.14
C ALA A 474 10.46 12.54 -14.07
N VAL A 475 10.08 12.00 -15.22
CA VAL A 475 9.39 10.71 -15.34
C VAL A 475 10.38 9.55 -15.42
N SER A 476 10.07 8.43 -14.78
CA SER A 476 10.83 7.17 -14.84
C SER A 476 10.46 6.38 -16.09
N ASP A 477 11.36 5.50 -16.55
CA ASP A 477 11.05 4.53 -17.61
C ASP A 477 10.17 3.36 -17.11
N ALA A 478 9.91 3.28 -15.80
CA ALA A 478 9.05 2.27 -15.20
C ALA A 478 7.68 2.20 -15.90
N PRO A 479 7.31 1.05 -16.49
CA PRO A 479 6.03 0.90 -17.17
C PRO A 479 4.89 0.96 -16.15
N ALA A 480 3.79 1.60 -16.53
CA ALA A 480 2.56 1.56 -15.74
C ALA A 480 1.94 0.16 -15.75
N THR A 481 1.42 -0.25 -14.59
CA THR A 481 0.70 -1.51 -14.41
C THR A 481 -0.82 -1.30 -14.48
N LEU A 482 -1.59 -2.38 -14.40
CA LEU A 482 -3.05 -2.35 -14.53
C LEU A 482 -3.73 -1.46 -13.47
N ASP A 483 -3.21 -1.45 -12.25
CA ASP A 483 -3.68 -0.58 -11.16
C ASP A 483 -3.50 0.92 -11.48
N ASP A 484 -2.39 1.31 -12.11
CA ASP A 484 -2.13 2.71 -12.51
C ASP A 484 -3.19 3.20 -13.48
N HIS A 485 -3.51 2.38 -14.48
CA HIS A 485 -4.54 2.71 -15.47
C HIS A 485 -5.93 2.75 -14.82
N GLY A 486 -6.27 1.73 -14.03
CA GLY A 486 -7.59 1.64 -13.38
C GLY A 486 -7.83 2.77 -12.39
N ALA A 487 -6.88 3.04 -11.50
CA ALA A 487 -7.02 4.07 -10.47
C ALA A 487 -7.10 5.48 -11.06
N LEU A 488 -6.31 5.80 -12.10
CA LEU A 488 -6.40 7.09 -12.79
C LEU A 488 -7.67 7.21 -13.64
N ALA A 489 -8.08 6.14 -14.33
CA ALA A 489 -9.33 6.16 -15.09
C ALA A 489 -10.55 6.35 -14.17
N GLU A 490 -10.58 5.71 -13.00
CA GLU A 490 -11.59 5.95 -11.97
C GLU A 490 -11.56 7.41 -11.49
N ALA A 491 -10.37 7.93 -11.16
CA ALA A 491 -10.20 9.30 -10.69
C ALA A 491 -10.69 10.32 -11.71
N TYR A 492 -10.34 10.16 -12.99
CA TYR A 492 -10.76 11.05 -14.06
C TYR A 492 -12.26 10.92 -14.33
N ALA A 493 -12.84 9.72 -14.32
CA ALA A 493 -14.29 9.57 -14.43
C ALA A 493 -15.04 10.26 -13.27
N LEU A 494 -14.53 10.20 -12.04
CA LEU A 494 -15.08 10.94 -10.89
C LEU A 494 -14.92 12.46 -11.04
N LEU A 495 -13.78 12.93 -11.54
CA LEU A 495 -13.58 14.36 -11.81
C LEU A 495 -14.52 14.87 -12.90
N ALA A 496 -14.78 14.09 -13.95
CA ALA A 496 -15.77 14.43 -14.97
C ALA A 496 -17.16 14.64 -14.36
N GLU A 497 -17.58 13.74 -13.48
CA GLU A 497 -18.87 13.86 -12.77
C GLU A 497 -18.91 15.08 -11.84
N ALA A 498 -17.83 15.31 -11.08
CA ALA A 498 -17.76 16.39 -10.10
C ALA A 498 -17.64 17.79 -10.72
N THR A 499 -16.99 17.90 -11.89
CA THR A 499 -16.66 19.20 -12.52
C THR A 499 -17.52 19.49 -13.75
N GLY A 500 -18.08 18.47 -14.41
CA GLY A 500 -18.74 18.59 -15.70
C GLY A 500 -17.78 18.80 -16.89
N ASP A 501 -16.46 18.70 -16.68
CA ASP A 501 -15.47 18.87 -17.75
C ASP A 501 -15.25 17.55 -18.51
N VAL A 502 -15.57 17.58 -19.80
CA VAL A 502 -15.49 16.43 -20.72
C VAL A 502 -14.06 15.92 -20.91
N THR A 503 -13.05 16.77 -20.71
CA THR A 503 -11.63 16.41 -20.85
C THR A 503 -11.30 15.20 -19.98
N TRP A 504 -11.87 15.13 -18.78
CA TRP A 504 -11.62 14.01 -17.86
C TRP A 504 -12.20 12.69 -18.37
N VAL A 505 -13.36 12.70 -19.03
CA VAL A 505 -13.91 11.50 -19.67
C VAL A 505 -12.99 11.02 -20.79
N GLU A 506 -12.49 11.94 -21.62
CA GLU A 506 -11.58 11.60 -22.73
C GLU A 506 -10.29 10.97 -22.21
N ARG A 507 -9.72 11.52 -21.14
CA ARG A 507 -8.53 10.96 -20.46
C ARG A 507 -8.79 9.57 -19.89
N ALA A 508 -9.91 9.38 -19.19
CA ALA A 508 -10.29 8.07 -18.65
C ALA A 508 -10.46 7.03 -19.77
N ARG A 509 -11.14 7.38 -20.87
CA ARG A 509 -11.30 6.49 -22.04
C ARG A 509 -9.97 6.12 -22.68
N ALA A 510 -9.02 7.06 -22.78
CA ALA A 510 -7.70 6.80 -23.33
C ALA A 510 -6.93 5.75 -22.51
N LEU A 511 -6.99 5.83 -21.18
CA LEU A 511 -6.37 4.84 -20.30
C LEU A 511 -7.03 3.46 -20.41
N VAL A 512 -8.36 3.40 -20.47
CA VAL A 512 -9.09 2.13 -20.67
C VAL A 512 -8.76 1.51 -22.02
N ALA A 513 -8.63 2.32 -23.08
CA ALA A 513 -8.27 1.82 -24.40
C ALA A 513 -6.88 1.16 -24.42
N LEU A 514 -5.88 1.74 -23.74
CA LEU A 514 -4.55 1.14 -23.59
C LEU A 514 -4.61 -0.23 -22.89
N VAL A 515 -5.45 -0.35 -21.85
CA VAL A 515 -5.65 -1.60 -21.12
C VAL A 515 -6.30 -2.67 -22.00
N GLU A 516 -7.33 -2.32 -22.76
CA GLU A 516 -7.98 -3.25 -23.69
C GLU A 516 -7.05 -3.69 -24.83
N GLU A 517 -6.10 -2.86 -25.24
CA GLU A 517 -5.12 -3.19 -26.28
C GLU A 517 -4.02 -4.13 -25.80
N HIS A 518 -3.45 -3.89 -24.60
CA HIS A 518 -2.19 -4.55 -24.19
C HIS A 518 -2.28 -5.53 -23.02
N PHE A 519 -3.35 -5.47 -22.22
CA PHE A 519 -3.39 -6.18 -20.93
C PHE A 519 -4.33 -7.39 -20.93
N GLY A 520 -5.06 -7.67 -22.01
CA GLY A 520 -6.06 -8.74 -22.05
C GLY A 520 -5.52 -10.14 -21.67
N ALA A 521 -6.23 -10.85 -20.78
CA ALA A 521 -5.88 -12.22 -20.36
C ALA A 521 -6.67 -13.32 -21.11
N GLY A 522 -7.61 -12.95 -21.99
CA GLY A 522 -8.41 -13.89 -22.79
C GLY A 522 -9.59 -14.55 -22.06
N ASP A 523 -9.68 -14.44 -20.74
CA ASP A 523 -10.76 -15.00 -19.90
C ASP A 523 -11.78 -13.95 -19.42
N GLY A 524 -11.65 -12.72 -19.91
CA GLY A 524 -12.46 -11.57 -19.46
C GLY A 524 -11.77 -10.70 -18.41
N GLY A 525 -10.63 -11.11 -17.86
CA GLY A 525 -9.77 -10.28 -17.03
C GLY A 525 -8.59 -9.68 -17.81
N TRP A 526 -7.60 -9.21 -17.05
CA TRP A 526 -6.36 -8.66 -17.56
C TRP A 526 -5.16 -9.22 -16.77
N TRP A 527 -3.98 -9.12 -17.37
CA TRP A 527 -2.68 -9.21 -16.71
C TRP A 527 -2.32 -7.88 -16.06
N ASP A 528 -1.37 -7.86 -15.13
CA ASP A 528 -0.95 -6.61 -14.46
C ASP A 528 0.00 -5.76 -15.31
N THR A 529 0.61 -6.36 -16.32
CA THR A 529 1.59 -5.73 -17.23
C THR A 529 1.08 -5.73 -18.66
N ALA A 530 1.58 -4.81 -19.49
CA ALA A 530 1.36 -4.83 -20.94
C ALA A 530 2.03 -6.05 -21.59
N ASP A 531 1.55 -6.47 -22.76
CA ASP A 531 2.10 -7.59 -23.53
C ASP A 531 3.46 -7.27 -24.18
N ASP A 532 3.78 -5.98 -24.31
CA ASP A 532 5.04 -5.43 -24.81
C ASP A 532 6.01 -5.00 -23.68
N ALA A 533 5.68 -5.26 -22.42
CA ALA A 533 6.55 -4.96 -21.28
C ALA A 533 7.85 -5.80 -21.31
N PRO A 534 9.00 -5.28 -20.83
CA PRO A 534 10.25 -6.02 -20.76
C PRO A 534 10.11 -7.36 -20.02
N GLY A 535 10.67 -8.43 -20.59
CA GLY A 535 10.40 -9.81 -20.20
C GLY A 535 10.76 -10.14 -18.75
N LEU A 536 9.75 -10.57 -18.00
CA LEU A 536 9.84 -11.46 -16.84
C LEU A 536 9.58 -12.89 -17.30
N TRP A 537 10.01 -13.89 -16.52
CA TRP A 537 9.73 -15.30 -16.83
C TRP A 537 8.23 -15.63 -16.78
N THR A 538 7.41 -14.80 -16.14
CA THR A 538 5.95 -14.84 -16.24
C THR A 538 5.35 -13.43 -16.15
N ARG A 539 4.12 -13.24 -16.65
CA ARG A 539 3.37 -12.00 -16.46
C ARG A 539 2.60 -12.09 -15.13
N PRO A 540 2.77 -11.13 -14.21
CA PRO A 540 2.01 -11.15 -12.97
C PRO A 540 0.53 -10.90 -13.22
N ARG A 541 -0.30 -11.51 -12.36
CA ARG A 541 -1.74 -11.36 -12.35
C ARG A 541 -2.29 -11.49 -10.93
N ALA A 542 -2.37 -10.37 -10.22
CA ALA A 542 -2.98 -10.27 -8.91
C ALA A 542 -4.49 -10.03 -9.05
N LEU A 543 -5.28 -10.99 -8.56
CA LEU A 543 -6.74 -10.87 -8.47
C LEU A 543 -7.19 -10.39 -7.09
N ASP A 544 -6.29 -10.45 -6.12
CA ASP A 544 -6.49 -10.09 -4.74
C ASP A 544 -6.19 -8.63 -4.46
N ASP A 545 -7.04 -8.04 -3.63
CA ASP A 545 -6.75 -6.80 -2.94
C ASP A 545 -5.75 -7.11 -1.81
N ASN A 546 -4.71 -6.29 -1.71
CA ASN A 546 -3.73 -6.34 -0.63
C ASN A 546 -3.85 -5.04 0.19
N ALA A 547 -2.74 -4.38 0.52
CA ALA A 547 -2.76 -3.02 1.04
C ALA A 547 -3.40 -2.01 0.05
N THR A 548 -3.51 -2.40 -1.22
CA THR A 548 -4.14 -1.64 -2.30
C THR A 548 -5.16 -2.50 -3.03
N PRO A 549 -6.14 -1.88 -3.73
CA PRO A 549 -6.96 -2.57 -4.72
C PRO A 549 -6.13 -3.34 -5.74
N SER A 550 -6.64 -4.51 -6.16
CA SER A 550 -6.14 -5.19 -7.37
C SER A 550 -6.29 -4.30 -8.61
N GLY A 551 -5.46 -4.55 -9.63
CA GLY A 551 -5.61 -3.88 -10.93
C GLY A 551 -6.97 -4.16 -11.56
N VAL A 552 -7.46 -5.40 -11.45
CA VAL A 552 -8.79 -5.80 -11.92
C VAL A 552 -9.88 -5.02 -11.18
N GLY A 553 -9.83 -4.95 -9.85
CA GLY A 553 -10.79 -4.18 -9.05
C GLY A 553 -10.81 -2.69 -9.41
N SER A 554 -9.63 -2.09 -9.61
CA SER A 554 -9.49 -0.69 -10.03
C SER A 554 -10.09 -0.43 -11.42
N MET A 555 -9.85 -1.33 -12.38
CA MET A 555 -10.44 -1.23 -13.71
C MET A 555 -11.95 -1.43 -13.70
N VAL A 556 -12.47 -2.37 -12.90
CA VAL A 556 -13.92 -2.54 -12.70
C VAL A 556 -14.51 -1.23 -12.20
N ALA A 557 -13.97 -0.64 -11.13
CA ALA A 557 -14.45 0.64 -10.59
C ALA A 557 -14.46 1.76 -11.66
N ALA A 558 -13.38 1.88 -12.45
CA ALA A 558 -13.30 2.86 -13.54
C ALA A 558 -14.38 2.66 -14.61
N LEU A 559 -14.57 1.42 -15.07
CA LEU A 559 -15.58 1.07 -16.06
C LEU A 559 -16.99 1.35 -15.57
N ARG A 560 -17.29 1.02 -14.30
CA ARG A 560 -18.60 1.31 -13.68
C ARG A 560 -18.91 2.81 -13.66
N LEU A 561 -17.89 3.62 -13.38
CA LEU A 561 -18.01 5.07 -13.39
C LEU A 561 -18.17 5.62 -14.80
N LEU A 562 -17.39 5.10 -15.76
CA LEU A 562 -17.53 5.47 -17.16
C LEU A 562 -18.92 5.14 -17.71
N THR A 563 -19.50 3.98 -17.37
CA THR A 563 -20.92 3.68 -17.70
C THR A 563 -21.83 4.78 -17.14
N ARG A 564 -21.67 5.16 -15.87
CA ARG A 564 -22.51 6.19 -15.22
C ARG A 564 -22.38 7.56 -15.90
N VAL A 565 -21.17 8.00 -16.23
CA VAL A 565 -20.94 9.34 -16.78
C VAL A 565 -21.18 9.44 -18.29
N THR A 566 -21.08 8.34 -19.03
CA THR A 566 -21.22 8.33 -20.51
C THR A 566 -22.54 7.71 -21.01
N GLY A 567 -23.16 6.82 -20.23
CA GLY A 567 -24.28 5.99 -20.67
C GLY A 567 -23.88 4.84 -21.61
N GLU A 568 -22.58 4.55 -21.77
CA GLU A 568 -22.12 3.47 -22.64
C GLU A 568 -22.13 2.10 -21.94
N GLU A 569 -23.19 1.32 -22.18
CA GLU A 569 -23.38 -0.04 -21.62
C GLU A 569 -22.25 -1.03 -21.94
N SER A 570 -21.41 -0.72 -22.94
CA SER A 570 -20.26 -1.58 -23.29
C SER A 570 -19.23 -1.65 -22.16
N TYR A 571 -19.02 -0.55 -21.42
CA TYR A 571 -18.17 -0.54 -20.24
C TYR A 571 -18.76 -1.38 -19.11
N ASP A 572 -20.08 -1.37 -18.99
CA ASP A 572 -20.78 -2.13 -17.97
C ASP A 572 -20.65 -3.64 -18.17
N ALA A 573 -20.93 -4.08 -19.40
CA ALA A 573 -20.74 -5.46 -19.80
C ALA A 573 -19.27 -5.89 -19.68
N ARG A 574 -18.30 -4.98 -19.88
CA ARG A 574 -16.86 -5.24 -19.70
C ARG A 574 -16.50 -5.41 -18.23
N ALA A 575 -17.04 -4.57 -17.34
CA ALA A 575 -16.86 -4.66 -15.89
C ALA A 575 -17.45 -5.96 -15.34
N ASP A 576 -18.66 -6.35 -15.79
CA ASP A 576 -19.28 -7.62 -15.41
C ASP A 576 -18.42 -8.83 -15.78
N ARG A 577 -17.73 -8.80 -16.94
CA ARG A 577 -16.83 -9.89 -17.32
C ARG A 577 -15.59 -9.95 -16.43
N ALA A 578 -15.03 -8.79 -16.09
CA ALA A 578 -13.83 -8.70 -15.27
C ALA A 578 -14.07 -9.11 -13.82
N VAL A 579 -15.10 -8.58 -13.15
CA VAL A 579 -15.32 -8.85 -11.72
C VAL A 579 -15.54 -10.34 -11.43
N ARG A 580 -16.07 -11.10 -12.40
CA ARG A 580 -16.26 -12.56 -12.28
C ARG A 580 -14.96 -13.34 -12.20
N THR A 581 -13.82 -12.78 -12.63
CA THR A 581 -12.52 -13.43 -12.43
C THR A 581 -12.11 -13.45 -10.95
N GLN A 582 -12.69 -12.58 -10.11
CA GLN A 582 -12.45 -12.53 -8.67
C GLN A 582 -13.47 -13.36 -7.87
N ALA A 583 -14.42 -14.02 -8.53
CA ALA A 583 -15.51 -14.75 -7.86
C ALA A 583 -15.02 -15.84 -6.89
N HIS A 584 -14.02 -16.61 -7.30
CA HIS A 584 -13.45 -17.63 -6.44
C HIS A 584 -12.87 -17.02 -5.16
N LEU A 585 -12.09 -15.95 -5.30
CA LEU A 585 -11.47 -15.25 -4.18
C LEU A 585 -12.51 -14.62 -3.25
N LEU A 586 -13.55 -13.99 -3.81
CA LEU A 586 -14.67 -13.44 -3.05
C LEU A 586 -15.32 -14.49 -2.13
N ARG A 587 -15.48 -15.73 -2.61
CA ARG A 587 -16.09 -16.82 -1.83
C ARG A 587 -15.13 -17.45 -0.82
N THR A 588 -13.84 -17.51 -1.12
CA THR A 588 -12.88 -18.30 -0.32
C THR A 588 -12.04 -17.46 0.64
N ALA A 589 -11.70 -16.23 0.27
CA ALA A 589 -10.89 -15.30 1.05
C ALA A 589 -11.36 -13.83 0.84
N PRO A 590 -12.61 -13.50 1.18
CA PRO A 590 -13.21 -12.18 0.95
C PRO A 590 -12.48 -11.00 1.58
N ARG A 591 -11.64 -11.23 2.60
CA ARG A 591 -10.78 -10.19 3.19
C ARG A 591 -9.83 -9.57 2.15
N PHE A 592 -9.49 -10.32 1.10
CA PHE A 592 -8.66 -9.88 -0.02
C PHE A 592 -9.49 -9.64 -1.30
N ALA A 593 -10.82 -9.48 -1.20
CA ALA A 593 -11.69 -9.22 -2.35
C ALA A 593 -12.71 -8.10 -2.03
N GLY A 594 -12.29 -7.11 -1.24
CA GLY A 594 -13.15 -6.02 -0.79
C GLY A 594 -13.71 -5.19 -1.95
N THR A 595 -12.92 -4.94 -3.00
CA THR A 595 -13.37 -4.22 -4.19
C THR A 595 -14.44 -5.01 -4.97
N ALA A 596 -14.23 -6.31 -5.16
CA ALA A 596 -15.21 -7.19 -5.80
C ALA A 596 -16.50 -7.32 -4.98
N LEU A 597 -16.39 -7.38 -3.64
CA LEU A 597 -17.52 -7.40 -2.73
C LEU A 597 -18.32 -6.08 -2.83
N ALA A 598 -17.63 -4.93 -2.82
CA ALA A 598 -18.25 -3.63 -2.96
C ALA A 598 -18.98 -3.47 -4.31
N ASP A 599 -18.37 -3.89 -5.43
CA ASP A 599 -19.02 -3.86 -6.75
C ASP A 599 -20.25 -4.78 -6.78
N THR A 600 -20.15 -5.99 -6.23
CA THR A 600 -21.27 -6.95 -6.19
C THR A 600 -22.44 -6.39 -5.37
N VAL A 601 -22.17 -5.71 -4.26
CA VAL A 601 -23.18 -5.06 -3.44
C VAL A 601 -23.87 -3.93 -4.20
N ASP A 602 -23.13 -3.05 -4.87
CA ASP A 602 -23.70 -1.97 -5.70
C ASP A 602 -24.57 -2.52 -6.83
N ARG A 603 -24.12 -3.62 -7.46
CA ARG A 603 -24.84 -4.32 -8.53
C ARG A 603 -26.20 -4.83 -8.08
N LEU A 604 -26.32 -5.31 -6.85
CA LEU A 604 -27.59 -5.81 -6.33
C LEU A 604 -28.60 -4.71 -6.02
N VAL A 605 -28.14 -3.47 -5.84
CA VAL A 605 -29.01 -2.31 -5.57
C VAL A 605 -29.54 -1.67 -6.85
N ARG A 606 -28.79 -1.77 -7.96
CA ARG A 606 -29.25 -1.33 -9.28
C ARG A 606 -30.04 -2.48 -9.93
N PRO A 607 -31.36 -2.35 -10.16
CA PRO A 607 -32.06 -3.34 -10.95
C PRO A 607 -31.38 -3.43 -12.33
N VAL A 608 -31.05 -4.64 -12.76
CA VAL A 608 -30.82 -4.93 -14.17
C VAL A 608 -32.20 -4.84 -14.81
N ASP A 609 -32.47 -3.73 -15.52
CA ASP A 609 -33.71 -3.56 -16.27
C ASP A 609 -33.86 -4.61 -17.39
#